data_AF-A0A3S0DB23-F1
#
_entry.id   AF-A0A3S0DB23-F1
#
_cell.length_a   1.000
_cell.length_b   1.000
_cell.length_c   1.000
_cell.angle_alpha   90.00
_cell.angle_beta   90.00
_cell.angle_gamma   90.00
#
_symmetry.space_group_name_H-M   'P 1'
#
loop_
_entity.id
_entity.type
_entity.pdbx_description
1 polymer ?
#
loop_
_entity_poly.entity_id
_entity_poly.type
_entity_poly.pdbx_seq_one_letter_code
_entity_poly.pdbx_strand_id
1 'polypeptide(L)'
;MTQSQNALAVTLAVLVAAVLGCIIAIVDLASNQTKLEADNNDIVWSYRQLVFSRYVQALDKTSKYPENIEAHKMVHFVQVTIKQADHLLDDGNIHAALPTLREAGYMTEQVENYLSCGQSYCNN
;
A
#
# COMPACT_ATOMS: atom_id res chain seq x y z
N MET A 1 39.80 -52.39 1.15
CA MET A 1 38.43 -52.00 1.58
C MET A 1 38.28 -50.51 1.94
N THR A 2 39.27 -49.65 1.69
CA THR A 2 39.28 -48.22 2.10
C THR A 2 38.85 -47.23 1.01
N GLN A 3 38.93 -47.60 -0.27
CA GLN A 3 38.68 -46.69 -1.40
C GLN A 3 37.19 -46.39 -1.62
N SER A 4 36.29 -47.34 -1.36
CA SER A 4 34.84 -47.16 -1.51
C SER A 4 34.20 -46.35 -0.38
N GLN A 5 34.73 -46.46 0.85
CA GLN A 5 34.24 -45.70 2.00
C GLN A 5 34.57 -44.20 1.89
N ASN A 6 35.77 -43.86 1.38
CA ASN A 6 36.16 -42.48 1.13
C ASN A 6 35.30 -41.84 0.03
N ALA A 7 34.98 -42.59 -1.03
CA ALA A 7 34.11 -42.11 -2.11
C ALA A 7 32.68 -41.84 -1.61
N LEU A 8 32.14 -42.72 -0.75
CA LEU A 8 30.81 -42.55 -0.18
C LEU A 8 30.74 -41.33 0.75
N ALA A 9 31.78 -41.12 1.58
CA ALA A 9 31.88 -39.98 2.48
C ALA A 9 32.00 -38.64 1.73
N VAL A 10 32.77 -38.60 0.64
CA VAL A 10 32.90 -37.41 -0.21
C VAL A 10 31.57 -37.09 -0.91
N THR A 11 30.89 -38.09 -1.49
CA THR A 11 29.58 -37.89 -2.13
C THR A 11 28.54 -37.39 -1.12
N LEU A 12 28.53 -37.92 0.10
CA LEU A 12 27.63 -37.47 1.16
C LEU A 12 27.93 -36.02 1.58
N ALA A 13 29.21 -35.66 1.72
CA ALA A 13 29.62 -34.30 2.06
C ALA A 13 29.22 -33.29 0.96
N VAL A 14 29.36 -33.64 -0.32
CA VAL A 14 28.90 -32.82 -1.45
C VAL A 14 27.39 -32.64 -1.42
N LEU A 15 26.64 -33.71 -1.13
CA LEU A 15 25.19 -33.65 -1.05
C LEU A 15 24.71 -32.77 0.11
N VAL A 16 25.35 -32.89 1.28
CA VAL A 16 25.06 -32.04 2.44
C VAL A 16 25.38 -30.58 2.16
N ALA A 17 26.51 -30.28 1.54
CA ALA A 17 26.87 -28.92 1.16
C ALA A 17 25.88 -28.32 0.14
N ALA A 18 25.44 -29.10 -0.84
CA ALA A 18 24.44 -28.67 -1.81
C ALA A 18 23.07 -28.39 -1.16
N VAL A 19 22.62 -29.26 -0.25
CA VAL A 19 21.37 -29.07 0.49
C VAL A 19 21.44 -27.83 1.38
N LEU A 20 22.55 -27.63 2.10
CA LEU A 20 22.75 -26.44 2.93
C LEU A 20 22.78 -25.16 2.10
N GLY A 21 23.42 -25.16 0.93
CA GLY A 21 23.42 -24.04 0.01
C GLY A 21 22.01 -23.67 -0.48
N CYS A 22 21.19 -24.66 -0.81
CA CYS A 22 19.78 -24.43 -1.17
C CYS A 22 18.96 -23.87 -0.01
N ILE A 23 19.16 -24.37 1.21
CA ILE A 23 18.45 -23.87 2.41
C ILE A 23 18.79 -22.41 2.66
N ILE A 24 20.08 -22.03 2.59
CA ILE A 24 20.51 -20.63 2.76
C ILE A 24 19.85 -19.74 1.70
N ALA A 25 19.86 -20.13 0.43
CA ALA A 25 19.25 -19.34 -0.64
C ALA A 25 17.73 -19.16 -0.46
N ILE A 26 17.01 -20.18 0.05
CA ILE A 26 15.58 -20.09 0.35
C ILE A 26 15.31 -19.13 1.51
N VAL A 27 16.12 -19.22 2.57
CA VAL A 27 16.00 -18.32 3.74
C VAL A 27 16.29 -16.88 3.33
N ASP A 28 17.33 -16.64 2.54
CA ASP A 28 17.68 -15.31 2.02
C ASP A 28 16.53 -14.74 1.16
N LEU A 29 15.94 -15.54 0.28
CA LEU A 29 14.81 -15.13 -0.54
C LEU A 29 13.57 -14.79 0.31
N ALA A 30 13.25 -15.63 1.29
CA ALA A 30 12.14 -15.38 2.22
C ALA A 30 12.37 -14.12 3.07
N SER A 31 13.62 -13.88 3.51
CA SER A 31 13.98 -12.66 4.23
C SER A 31 13.84 -11.40 3.37
N ASN A 32 14.21 -11.48 2.10
CA ASN A 32 14.02 -10.37 1.16
C ASN A 32 12.54 -10.12 0.86
N GLN A 33 11.73 -11.18 0.75
CA GLN A 33 10.30 -11.05 0.53
C GLN A 33 9.61 -10.38 1.73
N THR A 34 9.91 -10.82 2.96
CA THR A 34 9.34 -10.21 4.17
C THR A 34 9.74 -8.73 4.32
N LYS A 35 10.97 -8.38 3.96
CA LYS A 35 11.40 -6.97 3.92
C LYS A 35 10.60 -6.17 2.88
N LEU A 36 10.43 -6.70 1.67
CA LEU A 36 9.68 -6.02 0.61
C LEU A 36 8.20 -5.83 0.99
N GLU A 37 7.61 -6.81 1.68
CA GLU A 37 6.26 -6.71 2.23
C GLU A 37 6.17 -5.61 3.29
N ALA A 38 7.14 -5.52 4.21
CA ALA A 38 7.20 -4.45 5.20
C ALA A 38 7.33 -3.06 4.56
N ASP A 39 8.24 -2.90 3.59
CA ASP A 39 8.43 -1.64 2.86
C ASP A 39 7.16 -1.22 2.10
N ASN A 40 6.45 -2.18 1.49
CA ASN A 40 5.17 -1.92 0.83
C ASN A 40 4.09 -1.47 1.82
N ASN A 41 4.03 -2.09 3.00
CA ASN A 41 3.07 -1.72 4.03
C ASN A 41 3.30 -0.27 4.50
N ASP A 42 4.56 0.11 4.74
CA ASP A 42 4.93 1.48 5.13
C ASP A 42 4.54 2.52 4.07
N ILE A 43 4.71 2.18 2.78
CA ILE A 43 4.29 3.04 1.67
C ILE A 43 2.77 3.22 1.66
N VAL A 44 2.01 2.15 1.85
CA VAL A 44 0.54 2.21 1.84
C VAL A 44 0.03 3.02 3.02
N TRP A 45 0.58 2.83 4.22
CA TRP A 45 0.23 3.65 5.39
C TRP A 45 0.60 5.12 5.21
N SER A 46 1.77 5.42 4.64
CA SER A 46 2.18 6.79 4.33
C SER A 46 1.24 7.44 3.32
N TYR A 47 0.85 6.72 2.28
CA TYR A 47 -0.11 7.19 1.29
C TYR A 47 -1.49 7.43 1.90
N ARG A 48 -1.95 6.55 2.80
CA ARG A 48 -3.19 6.72 3.57
C ARG A 48 -3.17 8.02 4.37
N GLN A 49 -2.06 8.32 5.06
CA GLN A 49 -1.93 9.57 5.81
C GLN A 49 -2.00 10.81 4.91
N LEU A 50 -1.36 10.76 3.73
CA LEU A 50 -1.43 11.85 2.76
C LEU A 50 -2.87 12.09 2.27
N VAL A 51 -3.57 11.03 1.86
CA VAL A 51 -4.97 11.12 1.39
C VAL A 51 -5.87 11.64 2.51
N PHE A 52 -5.72 11.14 3.73
CA PHE A 52 -6.49 11.60 4.88
C PHE A 52 -6.25 13.09 5.20
N SER A 53 -4.99 13.54 5.17
CA SER A 53 -4.65 14.95 5.37
C SER A 53 -5.32 15.85 4.33
N ARG A 54 -5.30 15.46 3.05
CA ARG A 54 -5.96 16.20 1.97
C ARG A 54 -7.48 16.21 2.16
N TYR A 55 -8.07 15.07 2.51
CA TYR A 55 -9.50 14.97 2.82
C TYR A 55 -9.92 15.92 3.95
N VAL A 56 -9.15 16.01 5.04
CA VAL A 56 -9.44 16.94 6.15
C VAL A 56 -9.40 18.39 5.68
N GLN A 57 -8.44 18.76 4.83
CA GLN A 57 -8.38 20.11 4.24
C GLN A 57 -9.57 20.39 3.32
N ALA A 58 -9.97 19.42 2.51
CA ALA A 58 -11.15 19.54 1.64
C ALA A 58 -12.44 19.68 2.46
N LEU A 59 -12.58 18.91 3.56
CA LEU A 59 -13.69 19.02 4.49
C LEU A 59 -13.75 20.41 5.16
N ASP A 60 -12.61 20.93 5.64
CA ASP A 60 -12.54 22.28 6.21
C ASP A 60 -12.98 23.35 5.20
N LYS A 61 -12.48 23.28 3.95
CA LYS A 61 -12.87 24.19 2.88
C LYS A 61 -14.36 24.11 2.57
N THR A 62 -14.91 22.90 2.43
CA THR A 62 -16.34 22.69 2.16
C THR A 62 -17.22 23.19 3.31
N SER A 63 -16.77 23.08 4.57
CA SER A 63 -17.52 23.55 5.74
C SER A 63 -17.77 25.07 5.74
N LYS A 64 -16.93 25.84 5.04
CA LYS A 64 -17.08 27.30 4.88
C LYS A 64 -18.19 27.69 3.89
N TYR A 65 -18.72 26.74 3.13
CA TYR A 65 -19.77 26.93 2.13
C TYR A 65 -20.93 25.94 2.40
N PRO A 66 -21.69 26.12 3.49
CA PRO A 66 -22.77 25.21 3.88
C PRO A 66 -23.87 25.08 2.82
N GLU A 67 -24.04 26.08 1.96
CA GLU A 67 -24.99 26.08 0.84
C GLU A 67 -24.54 25.21 -0.35
N ASN A 68 -23.24 24.86 -0.44
CA ASN A 68 -22.70 24.08 -1.55
C ASN A 68 -22.91 22.57 -1.33
N ILE A 69 -24.17 22.14 -1.45
CA ILE A 69 -24.61 20.75 -1.23
C ILE A 69 -23.78 19.75 -2.06
N GLU A 70 -23.37 20.12 -3.27
CA GLU A 70 -22.60 19.24 -4.14
C GLU A 70 -21.18 18.99 -3.61
N ALA A 71 -20.48 20.03 -3.13
CA ALA A 71 -19.19 19.86 -2.47
C ALA A 71 -19.29 18.96 -1.24
N HIS A 72 -20.36 19.10 -0.43
CA HIS A 72 -20.61 18.23 0.72
C HIS A 72 -20.82 16.77 0.32
N LYS A 73 -21.57 16.50 -0.76
CA LYS A 73 -21.74 15.15 -1.30
C LYS A 73 -20.40 14.55 -1.77
N MET A 74 -19.62 15.31 -2.53
CA MET A 74 -18.32 14.83 -3.02
C MET A 74 -17.37 14.49 -1.86
N VAL A 75 -17.27 15.36 -0.84
CA VAL A 75 -16.47 15.09 0.38
C VAL A 75 -17.00 13.87 1.14
N HIS A 76 -18.32 13.68 1.20
CA HIS A 76 -18.90 12.49 1.82
C HIS A 76 -18.50 11.21 1.08
N PHE A 77 -18.51 11.19 -0.25
CA PHE A 77 -18.05 10.04 -1.02
C PHE A 77 -16.56 9.75 -0.77
N VAL A 78 -15.71 10.78 -0.70
CA VAL A 78 -14.30 10.61 -0.31
C VAL A 78 -14.19 9.93 1.06
N GLN A 79 -14.97 10.39 2.05
CA GLN A 79 -14.97 9.81 3.40
C GLN A 79 -15.35 8.32 3.39
N VAL A 80 -16.37 7.94 2.62
CA VAL A 80 -16.82 6.54 2.52
C VAL A 80 -15.70 5.69 1.89
N THR A 81 -15.07 6.16 0.83
CA THR A 81 -13.98 5.44 0.16
C THR A 81 -12.76 5.28 1.08
N ILE A 82 -12.39 6.32 1.85
CA ILE A 82 -11.31 6.22 2.86
C ILE A 82 -11.65 5.18 3.92
N LYS A 83 -12.90 5.16 4.44
CA LYS A 83 -13.32 4.15 5.43
C LYS A 83 -13.26 2.73 4.86
N GLN A 84 -13.63 2.54 3.61
CA GLN A 84 -13.51 1.24 2.95
C GLN A 84 -12.05 0.80 2.83
N ALA A 85 -11.15 1.72 2.47
CA ALA A 85 -9.72 1.44 2.46
C ALA A 85 -9.18 1.12 3.86
N ASP A 86 -9.58 1.87 4.88
CA ASP A 86 -9.18 1.61 6.28
C ASP A 86 -9.62 0.21 6.74
N HIS A 87 -10.84 -0.22 6.40
CA HIS A 87 -11.28 -1.60 6.68
C HIS A 87 -10.41 -2.66 6.00
N LEU A 88 -10.01 -2.43 4.75
CA LEU A 88 -9.10 -3.34 4.04
C LEU A 88 -7.71 -3.38 4.68
N LEU A 89 -7.22 -2.26 5.22
CA LEU A 89 -5.95 -2.21 5.96
C LEU A 89 -6.05 -2.95 7.30
N ASP A 90 -7.14 -2.77 8.03
CA ASP A 90 -7.39 -3.45 9.30
C ASP A 90 -7.45 -4.98 9.12
N ASP A 91 -8.02 -5.43 7.99
CA ASP A 91 -8.06 -6.85 7.59
C ASP A 91 -6.71 -7.36 7.03
N GLY A 92 -5.68 -6.52 6.96
CA GLY A 92 -4.37 -6.86 6.40
C GLY A 92 -4.35 -6.99 4.87
N ASN A 93 -5.42 -6.63 4.18
CA ASN A 93 -5.56 -6.70 2.73
C ASN A 93 -5.00 -5.45 2.03
N ILE A 94 -3.68 -5.29 2.14
CA ILE A 94 -2.96 -4.11 1.67
C ILE A 94 -3.02 -3.97 0.13
N HIS A 95 -3.04 -5.10 -0.58
CA HIS A 95 -3.18 -5.12 -2.04
C HIS A 95 -4.52 -4.59 -2.53
N ALA A 96 -5.61 -4.81 -1.78
CA ALA A 96 -6.91 -4.23 -2.09
C ALA A 96 -7.06 -2.81 -1.55
N ALA A 97 -6.42 -2.47 -0.42
CA ALA A 97 -6.52 -1.14 0.17
C ALA A 97 -5.88 -0.05 -0.70
N LEU A 98 -4.71 -0.31 -1.30
CA LEU A 98 -4.00 0.68 -2.11
C LEU A 98 -4.81 1.25 -3.30
N PRO A 99 -5.46 0.45 -4.17
CA PRO A 99 -6.29 0.99 -5.24
C PRO A 99 -7.47 1.81 -4.71
N THR A 100 -8.11 1.40 -3.61
CA THR A 100 -9.18 2.16 -2.97
C THR A 100 -8.68 3.50 -2.41
N LEU A 101 -7.49 3.53 -1.80
CA LEU A 101 -6.86 4.79 -1.38
C LEU A 101 -6.54 5.71 -2.57
N ARG A 102 -6.12 5.15 -3.72
CA ARG A 102 -5.86 5.95 -4.94
C ARG A 102 -7.13 6.59 -5.47
N GLU A 103 -8.23 5.83 -5.46
CA GLU A 103 -9.55 6.35 -5.81
C GLU A 103 -9.96 7.49 -4.88
N ALA A 104 -9.83 7.31 -3.55
CA ALA A 104 -10.08 8.37 -2.58
C ALA A 104 -9.20 9.61 -2.81
N GLY A 105 -7.93 9.42 -3.16
CA GLY A 105 -7.00 10.49 -3.52
C GLY A 105 -7.46 11.29 -4.75
N TYR A 106 -7.88 10.59 -5.81
CA TYR A 106 -8.41 11.21 -7.03
C TYR A 106 -9.72 11.97 -6.76
N MET A 107 -10.63 11.40 -5.96
CA MET A 107 -11.86 12.07 -5.57
C MET A 107 -11.59 13.31 -4.70
N THR A 108 -10.58 13.25 -3.83
CA THR A 108 -10.16 14.41 -3.02
C THR A 108 -9.63 15.53 -3.91
N GLU A 109 -8.85 15.21 -4.92
CA GLU A 109 -8.39 16.18 -5.93
C GLU A 109 -9.56 16.81 -6.69
N GLN A 110 -10.57 16.03 -7.06
CA GLN A 110 -11.77 16.57 -7.69
C GLN A 110 -12.51 17.55 -6.78
N VAL A 111 -12.61 17.27 -5.47
CA VAL A 111 -13.19 18.22 -4.51
C VAL A 111 -12.35 19.50 -4.44
N GLU A 112 -11.04 19.37 -4.29
CA GLU A 112 -10.11 20.49 -4.22
C GLU A 112 -10.24 21.38 -5.47
N ASN A 113 -10.31 20.76 -6.65
CA ASN A 113 -10.52 21.44 -7.92
C ASN A 113 -11.91 22.08 -7.99
N TYR A 114 -12.97 21.38 -7.60
CA TYR A 114 -14.33 21.93 -7.59
C TYR A 114 -14.45 23.19 -6.72
N LEU A 115 -13.88 23.15 -5.51
CA LEU A 115 -13.87 24.28 -4.59
C LEU A 115 -12.97 25.42 -5.07
N SER A 116 -11.89 25.12 -5.79
CA SER A 116 -10.99 26.13 -6.36
C SER A 116 -11.61 26.79 -7.61
N CYS A 117 -12.26 25.99 -8.48
CA CYS A 117 -12.94 26.44 -9.69
C CYS A 117 -14.21 27.26 -9.39
N GLY A 118 -14.86 27.03 -8.23
CA GLY A 118 -15.93 27.89 -7.73
C GLY A 118 -15.45 29.29 -7.29
N GLN A 119 -14.13 29.48 -7.10
CA GLN A 119 -13.51 30.79 -6.82
C GLN A 119 -12.81 31.42 -8.03
N SER A 120 -12.52 30.64 -9.07
CA SER A 120 -11.90 31.11 -10.31
C SER A 120 -12.38 30.26 -11.47
N TYR A 121 -13.12 30.87 -12.41
CA TYR A 121 -13.50 30.27 -13.68
C TYR A 121 -12.36 29.46 -14.31
N CYS A 122 -12.48 28.14 -14.33
CA CYS A 122 -11.64 27.29 -15.15
C CYS A 122 -12.40 26.95 -16.43
N ASN A 123 -12.29 27.85 -17.41
CA ASN A 123 -12.47 27.51 -18.81
C ASN A 123 -11.18 26.86 -19.32
N ASN A 124 -11.31 25.69 -19.94
CA ASN A 124 -10.72 25.41 -21.24
C ASN A 124 -11.59 24.37 -21.95
#